data_AF-A0A0F9T3H5-F1
#
_entry.id   AF-A0A0F9T3H5-F1
#
_cell.length_a   1.000
_cell.length_b   1.000
_cell.length_c   1.000
_cell.angle_alpha   90.00
_cell.angle_beta   90.00
_cell.angle_gamma   90.00
#
_symmetry.space_group_name_H-M   'P 1'
#
loop_
_entity.id
_entity.type
_entity.pdbx_description
1 polymer ?
#
loop_
_entity_poly.entity_id
_entity_poly.type
_entity_poly.pdbx_seq_one_letter_code
_entity_poly.pdbx_strand_id
1 'polypeptide(L)'
;MATIGEAAKEYKSSKTMNIADLDKVSTDLQLVDDEFEFTDRVTGQPKKVQQEVIEIDEIKYRVPSTVKQQLQILLEDNPNLKFFKVKKTGEGMENTKYQVIPLME
;
A
#
# COMPACT_ATOMS: atom_id res chain seq x y z
N MET A 1 21.96 18.85 -18.79
CA MET A 1 22.14 18.81 -17.32
C MET A 1 20.93 19.45 -16.70
N ALA A 2 19.95 18.64 -16.26
CA ALA A 2 18.73 19.17 -15.67
C ALA A 2 19.03 19.77 -14.30
N THR A 3 18.51 20.97 -14.04
CA THR A 3 18.70 21.65 -12.76
C THR A 3 17.85 20.99 -11.68
N ILE A 4 18.25 21.11 -10.40
CA ILE A 4 17.48 20.59 -9.24
C ILE A 4 16.02 21.08 -9.29
N GLY A 5 15.78 22.27 -9.85
CA GLY A 5 14.44 22.83 -10.04
C GLY A 5 13.57 22.10 -11.07
N GLU A 6 14.14 21.49 -12.10
CA GLU A 6 13.40 20.68 -13.08
C GLU A 6 13.05 19.30 -12.51
N ALA A 7 13.98 18.65 -11.81
CA ALA A 7 13.73 17.40 -11.10
C ALA A 7 12.68 17.52 -9.98
N ALA A 8 12.54 18.70 -9.37
CA ALA A 8 11.51 18.96 -8.36
C ALA A 8 10.10 19.13 -8.96
N LYS A 9 9.97 19.55 -10.23
CA LYS A 9 8.68 19.71 -10.92
C LYS A 9 8.12 18.37 -11.41
N GLU A 10 8.99 17.45 -11.80
CA GLU A 10 8.61 16.06 -12.14
C GLU A 10 8.43 15.17 -10.90
N TYR A 11 8.72 15.68 -9.70
CA TYR A 11 8.47 14.97 -8.45
C TYR A 11 6.96 14.90 -8.17
N LYS A 12 6.26 14.03 -8.91
CA LYS A 12 4.99 13.47 -8.48
C LYS A 12 5.30 12.72 -7.20
N SER A 13 5.05 13.40 -6.08
CA SER A 13 4.90 12.74 -4.80
C SER A 13 3.69 11.83 -4.98
N SER A 14 3.89 10.61 -5.47
CA SER A 14 2.88 9.56 -5.39
C SER A 14 2.67 9.36 -3.91
N LYS A 15 1.75 10.14 -3.34
CA LYS A 15 1.28 10.03 -1.97
C LYS A 15 0.41 8.78 -1.95
N THR A 16 1.06 7.63 -2.10
CA THR A 16 0.43 6.35 -1.86
C THR A 16 0.18 6.30 -0.36
N MET A 17 -1.09 6.36 0.03
CA MET A 17 -1.48 6.27 1.43
C MET A 17 -1.30 4.83 1.92
N ASN A 18 -1.29 4.59 3.22
CA ASN A 18 -1.22 3.21 3.73
C ASN A 18 -2.64 2.65 3.85
N ILE A 19 -2.87 1.40 3.45
CA ILE A 19 -4.17 0.73 3.64
C ILE A 19 -4.63 0.72 5.12
N ALA A 20 -3.69 0.85 6.07
CA ALA A 20 -4.00 0.95 7.50
C ALA A 20 -4.65 2.27 7.93
N ASP A 21 -4.68 3.27 7.05
CA ASP A 21 -5.38 4.54 7.30
C ASP A 21 -6.89 4.40 7.02
N LEU A 22 -7.29 3.34 6.30
CA LEU A 22 -8.69 3.06 6.02
C LEU A 22 -9.37 2.42 7.21
N ASP A 23 -10.51 3.00 7.61
CA ASP A 23 -11.33 2.46 8.67
C ASP A 23 -12.06 1.17 8.24
N LYS A 24 -12.44 1.09 6.97
CA LYS A 24 -13.15 -0.05 6.35
C LYS A 24 -12.68 -0.24 4.91
N VAL A 25 -12.36 -1.48 4.56
CA VAL A 25 -11.91 -1.90 3.23
C VAL A 25 -12.78 -3.07 2.78
N SER A 26 -13.26 -3.06 1.53
CA SER A 26 -13.99 -4.20 0.99
C SER A 26 -13.04 -5.21 0.35
N THR A 27 -13.32 -6.50 0.53
CA THR A 27 -12.59 -7.59 -0.13
C THR A 27 -12.85 -7.66 -1.63
N ASP A 28 -13.92 -7.02 -2.12
CA ASP A 28 -14.25 -6.94 -3.54
C ASP A 28 -13.38 -5.91 -4.30
N LEU A 29 -12.59 -5.11 -3.57
CA LEU A 29 -11.69 -4.13 -4.18
C LEU A 29 -10.61 -4.84 -4.99
N GLN A 30 -10.43 -4.39 -6.23
CA GLN A 30 -9.39 -4.91 -7.10
C GLN A 30 -8.02 -4.34 -6.70
N LEU A 31 -7.05 -5.25 -6.52
CA LEU A 31 -5.65 -4.88 -6.41
C LEU A 31 -5.15 -4.43 -7.79
N VAL A 32 -4.48 -3.28 -7.80
CA VAL A 32 -3.86 -2.70 -8.98
C VAL A 32 -2.34 -2.75 -8.77
N ASP A 33 -1.64 -3.41 -9.68
CA ASP A 33 -0.18 -3.37 -9.72
C ASP A 33 0.28 -1.99 -10.19
N ASP A 34 0.92 -1.24 -9.30
CA ASP A 34 1.49 0.08 -9.56
C ASP A 34 3.02 -0.06 -9.58
N GLU A 35 3.62 0.23 -10.74
CA GLU A 35 5.07 0.27 -10.89
C GLU A 35 5.54 1.71 -10.89
N PHE A 36 6.43 2.06 -9.95
CA PHE A 36 7.08 3.36 -9.95
C PHE A 36 8.59 3.20 -10.08
N GLU A 37 9.17 4.04 -10.94
CA GLU A 37 10.62 4.13 -11.11
C GLU A 37 11.12 5.18 -10.14
N PHE A 38 11.91 4.76 -9.15
CA PHE A 38 12.63 5.70 -8.29
C PHE A 38 14.12 5.62 -8.61
N THR A 39 14.76 6.79 -8.70
CA THR A 39 16.21 6.85 -8.81
C THR A 39 16.79 6.63 -7.42
N ASP A 40 17.51 5.52 -7.26
CA ASP A 40 18.16 5.19 -6.00
C ASP A 40 19.25 6.23 -5.72
N ARG A 41 19.08 7.03 -4.65
CA ARG A 41 20.03 8.10 -4.28
C ARG A 41 21.44 7.58 -3.98
N VAL A 42 21.60 6.28 -3.77
CA VAL A 42 22.89 5.65 -3.43
C VAL A 42 23.63 5.16 -4.67
N THR A 43 22.92 4.64 -5.68
CA THR A 43 23.56 4.05 -6.88
C THR A 43 23.31 4.83 -8.18
N GLY A 44 22.41 5.82 -8.17
CA GLY A 44 22.04 6.60 -9.36
C GLY A 44 21.31 5.80 -10.43
N GLN A 45 20.92 4.55 -10.14
CA GLN A 45 20.24 3.67 -11.08
C GLN A 45 18.71 3.77 -10.92
N PRO A 46 17.94 3.76 -12.02
CA PRO A 46 16.50 3.66 -11.97
C PRO A 46 16.13 2.26 -11.43
N LYS A 47 15.52 2.22 -10.24
CA LYS A 47 14.91 1.01 -9.71
C LYS A 47 13.42 1.08 -9.95
N LYS A 48 12.91 0.10 -10.69
CA LYS A 48 11.47 -0.16 -10.79
C LYS A 48 11.04 -0.89 -9.52
N VAL A 49 10.19 -0.27 -8.73
CA VAL A 49 9.56 -0.91 -7.57
C VAL A 49 8.11 -1.15 -7.94
N GLN A 50 7.75 -2.43 -8.03
CA GLN A 50 6.36 -2.84 -8.16
C GLN A 50 5.74 -2.88 -6.77
N GLN A 51 4.60 -2.23 -6.62
CA GLN A 51 3.79 -2.26 -5.41
C GLN A 51 2.33 -2.47 -5.80
N GLU A 52 1.63 -3.30 -5.06
CA GLU A 52 0.19 -3.43 -5.23
C GLU A 52 -0.51 -2.39 -4.38
N VAL A 53 -1.41 -1.65 -5.02
CA VAL A 53 -2.23 -0.62 -4.39
C VAL A 53 -3.70 -0.92 -4.65
N ILE A 54 -4.57 -0.47 -3.77
CA ILE A 54 -6.01 -0.39 -4.05
C ILE A 54 -6.37 1.07 -4.29
N GLU A 55 -7.26 1.32 -5.25
CA GLU A 55 -7.78 2.65 -5.52
C GLU A 55 -9.17 2.79 -4.90
N ILE A 56 -9.32 3.75 -3.99
CA ILE A 56 -10.60 4.10 -3.36
C ILE A 56 -10.73 5.61 -3.45
N ASP A 57 -11.81 6.11 -4.05
CA ASP A 57 -12.08 7.56 -4.16
C ASP A 57 -10.93 8.34 -4.83
N GLU A 58 -10.35 7.79 -5.90
CA GLU A 58 -9.15 8.31 -6.60
C GLU A 58 -7.87 8.37 -5.73
N ILE A 59 -7.90 7.78 -4.53
CA ILE A 59 -6.77 7.68 -3.63
C ILE A 59 -6.18 6.27 -3.71
N LYS A 60 -4.88 6.19 -4.01
CA LYS A 60 -4.11 4.94 -4.00
C LYS A 60 -3.63 4.60 -2.60
N TYR A 61 -4.02 3.44 -2.11
CA TYR A 61 -3.57 2.89 -0.83
C TYR A 61 -2.67 1.69 -1.05
N ARG A 62 -1.44 1.77 -0.56
CA ARG A 62 -0.45 0.69 -0.63
C ARG A 62 -0.87 -0.48 0.23
N VAL A 63 -0.85 -1.66 -0.36
CA VAL A 63 -1.13 -2.92 0.33
C VAL A 63 0.19 -3.66 0.59
N PRO A 64 0.69 -3.68 1.83
CA PRO A 64 1.90 -4.44 2.15
C PRO A 64 1.63 -5.94 2.08
N SER A 65 2.64 -6.73 1.73
CA SER A 65 2.53 -8.18 1.57
C SER A 65 2.02 -8.90 2.82
N THR A 66 2.32 -8.39 4.01
CA THR A 66 1.81 -8.91 5.29
C THR A 66 0.29 -8.86 5.39
N VAL A 67 -0.35 -7.80 4.88
CA VAL A 67 -1.82 -7.66 4.87
C VAL A 67 -2.43 -8.70 3.96
N LYS A 68 -1.84 -8.94 2.78
CA LYS A 68 -2.32 -9.96 1.84
C LYS A 68 -2.24 -11.37 2.42
N GLN A 69 -1.12 -11.71 3.07
CA GLN A 69 -0.97 -13.01 3.73
C GLN A 69 -2.02 -13.22 4.82
N GLN A 70 -2.28 -12.21 5.66
CA GLN A 70 -3.32 -12.31 6.69
C GLN A 70 -4.73 -12.36 6.09
N LEU A 71 -5.01 -11.58 5.04
CA LEU A 71 -6.30 -11.59 4.36
C LEU A 71 -6.58 -12.94 3.71
N GLN A 72 -5.58 -13.58 3.11
CA GLN A 72 -5.70 -14.93 2.56
C GLN A 72 -6.12 -15.93 3.64
N ILE A 73 -5.43 -15.95 4.78
CA ILE A 73 -5.77 -16.82 5.92
C ILE A 73 -7.21 -16.56 6.41
N LEU A 74 -7.62 -15.30 6.48
CA LEU A 74 -8.97 -14.92 6.89
C LEU A 74 -10.04 -15.33 5.87
N LEU A 75 -9.73 -15.30 4.56
CA LEU A 75 -10.64 -15.76 3.51
C LEU A 75 -10.71 -17.29 3.45
N GLU A 76 -9.61 -17.99 3.77
CA GLU A 76 -9.62 -19.44 3.92
C GLU A 76 -10.52 -19.89 5.09
N ASP A 77 -10.48 -19.16 6.21
CA ASP A 77 -11.33 -19.42 7.38
C ASP A 77 -12.77 -18.90 7.19
N ASN A 78 -12.93 -17.74 6.54
CA ASN A 78 -14.20 -17.06 6.28
C ASN A 78 -14.29 -16.59 4.82
N PRO A 79 -14.71 -17.45 3.88
CA PRO A 79 -14.78 -17.10 2.46
C PRO A 79 -15.85 -16.06 2.13
N ASN A 80 -16.77 -15.77 3.06
CA ASN A 80 -17.80 -14.74 2.92
C ASN A 80 -17.39 -13.38 3.49
N LEU A 81 -16.11 -13.19 3.84
CA LEU A 81 -15.62 -11.91 4.34
C LEU A 81 -15.82 -10.83 3.27
N LYS A 82 -16.69 -9.85 3.55
CA LYS A 82 -16.96 -8.70 2.67
C LYS A 82 -16.14 -7.47 3.00
N PHE A 83 -15.83 -7.31 4.29
CA PHE A 83 -15.18 -6.12 4.82
C PHE A 83 -14.09 -6.50 5.82
N PHE A 84 -13.02 -5.72 5.81
CA PHE A 84 -11.93 -5.82 6.76
C PHE A 84 -11.36 -4.44 7.05
N LYS A 85 -10.65 -4.33 8.16
CA LYS A 85 -9.91 -3.16 8.58
C LYS A 85 -8.46 -3.55 8.75
N VAL A 86 -7.54 -2.67 8.36
CA VAL A 86 -6.12 -2.89 8.66
C VAL A 86 -5.74 -1.96 9.80
N LYS A 87 -5.26 -2.54 10.90
CA LYS A 87 -4.73 -1.79 12.03
C LYS A 87 -3.21 -1.80 11.95
N LYS A 88 -2.61 -0.61 11.87
CA LYS A 88 -1.18 -0.43 12.05
C LYS A 88 -0.89 -0.23 13.54
N THR A 89 -0.01 -1.04 14.11
CA THR A 89 0.46 -0.93 15.49
C THR A 89 1.99 -0.82 15.53
N GLY A 90 2.51 0.16 16.26
CA GLY A 90 3.94 0.40 16.45
C GLY A 90 4.46 1.68 15.78
N GLU A 91 5.63 2.13 16.26
CA GLU A 91 6.31 3.35 15.84
C GLU A 91 7.73 3.00 15.34
N GLY A 92 8.09 3.44 14.13
CA GLY A 92 9.38 3.15 13.49
C GLY A 92 9.36 2.01 12.45
N MET A 93 10.39 1.96 11.59
CA MET A 93 10.48 1.02 10.46
C MET A 93 10.48 -0.47 10.89
N GLU A 94 11.03 -0.77 12.07
CA GLU A 94 11.20 -2.16 12.54
C GLU A 94 10.03 -2.64 13.42
N ASN A 95 9.26 -1.73 14.03
CA ASN A 95 8.16 -2.07 14.94
C ASN A 95 6.78 -1.88 14.32
N THR A 96 6.69 -1.43 13.06
CA THR A 96 5.41 -1.30 12.37
C THR A 96 4.83 -2.66 12.04
N LYS A 97 3.77 -3.05 12.76
CA LYS A 97 2.99 -4.26 12.48
C LYS A 97 1.68 -3.87 11.82
N TYR A 98 1.31 -4.62 10.79
CA TYR A 98 0.00 -4.54 10.15
C TYR A 98 -0.83 -5.74 10.59
N GLN A 99 -2.02 -5.49 11.11
CA GLN A 99 -2.97 -6.51 11.52
C GLN A 99 -4.28 -6.33 10.77
N VAL A 100 -4.73 -7.36 10.06
CA VAL A 100 -6.01 -7.40 9.37
C VAL A 100 -7.07 -7.88 10.37
N ILE A 101 -8.11 -7.07 10.52
CA ILE A 101 -9.24 -7.32 11.41
C ILE A 101 -10.47 -7.49 10.50
N PRO A 102 -11.04 -8.70 10.40
CA PRO A 102 -12.27 -8.91 9.66
C PRO A 102 -13.42 -8.13 10.31
N LEU A 103 -14.22 -7.42 9.51
CA LEU A 103 -15.43 -6.76 9.97
C LEU A 103 -16.63 -7.62 9.56
N MET A 104 -17.18 -8.34 10.53
CA MET A 104 -18.45 -9.05 10.37
C MET A 104 -19.58 -8.03 10.54
N GLU A 105 -20.14 -7.57 9.43
CA GLU A 105 -21.36 -6.74 9.37
C GLU A 105 -22.55 -7.58 8.89
#